data_AF-A0A4P8WLT7-F1
#
_entry.id   AF-A0A4P8WLT7-F1
#
_cell.length_a   1.000
_cell.length_b   1.000
_cell.length_c   1.000
_cell.angle_alpha   90.00
_cell.angle_beta   90.00
_cell.angle_gamma   90.00
#
_symmetry.space_group_name_H-M   'P 1'
#
loop_
_entity.id
_entity.type
_entity.pdbx_description
1 polymer ?
#
loop_
_entity_poly.entity_id
_entity_poly.type
_entity_poly.pdbx_seq_one_letter_code
_entity_poly.pdbx_strand_id
1 'polypeptide(L)' 'MLDGREDGQPWGFITPGMVADALDFSSEYAVNRLSMLNAAGLVEKPVKGVYVITDDGVTTIEE' A
#
# COMPACT_ATOMS: atom_id res chain seq x y z
N MET A 1 6.64 -5.73 -15.58
CA MET A 1 5.47 -4.86 -15.85
C MET A 1 4.45 -5.21 -14.79
N LEU A 2 4.14 -4.28 -13.90
CA LEU A 2 3.24 -4.51 -12.76
C LEU A 2 1.80 -4.48 -13.28
N ASP A 3 1.24 -5.67 -13.54
CA ASP A 3 -0.16 -5.88 -13.93
C ASP A 3 -1.08 -5.20 -12.90
N GLY A 4 -1.78 -4.14 -13.33
CA GLY A 4 -2.65 -3.32 -12.48
C GLY A 4 -2.61 -1.82 -12.79
N ARG A 5 -1.63 -1.35 -13.57
CA ARG A 5 -1.55 0.06 -14.03
C ARG A 5 -2.61 0.41 -15.10
N GLU A 6 -3.11 -0.58 -15.83
CA GLU A 6 -3.98 -0.39 -17.01
C GLU A 6 -5.49 -0.39 -16.70
N ASP A 7 -5.92 -0.81 -15.50
CA ASP A 7 -7.33 -1.07 -15.18
C ASP A 7 -8.14 0.16 -14.74
N GLY A 8 -7.58 1.38 -14.80
CA GLY A 8 -8.29 2.62 -14.49
C GLY A 8 -8.76 2.75 -13.03
N GLN A 9 -8.44 1.79 -12.16
CA GLN A 9 -8.45 1.99 -10.72
C GLN A 9 -7.26 2.88 -10.33
N PRO A 10 -7.37 3.68 -9.26
CA PRO A 10 -6.27 4.48 -8.79
C PRO A 10 -5.15 3.53 -8.33
N TRP A 11 -4.20 3.29 -9.23
CA TRP A 11 -3.09 2.38 -9.03
C TRP A 11 -2.22 2.89 -7.88
N GLY A 12 -1.81 1.97 -7.02
CA GLY A 12 -1.10 2.29 -5.78
C GLY A 12 -2.01 2.58 -4.60
N PHE A 13 -3.32 2.81 -4.76
CA PHE A 13 -4.20 3.11 -3.63
C PHE A 13 -4.69 1.84 -2.95
N ILE A 14 -4.41 1.69 -1.66
CA ILE A 14 -4.80 0.53 -0.88
C ILE A 14 -5.35 0.91 0.48
N THR A 15 -6.32 0.14 0.96
CA THR A 15 -6.82 0.24 2.33
C THR A 15 -6.33 -0.95 3.15
N PRO A 16 -6.25 -0.84 4.49
CA PRO A 16 -5.91 -1.98 5.33
C PRO A 16 -6.83 -3.19 5.13
N GLY A 17 -8.11 -2.97 4.84
CA GLY A 17 -9.07 -4.04 4.52
C GLY A 17 -8.68 -4.78 3.24
N MET A 18 -8.33 -4.05 2.17
CA MET A 18 -7.86 -4.67 0.92
C MET A 18 -6.59 -5.51 1.11
N VAL A 19 -5.65 -5.06 1.95
CA VAL A 19 -4.45 -5.84 2.29
C VAL A 19 -4.82 -7.08 3.09
N ALA A 20 -5.69 -6.95 4.08
CA ALA A 20 -6.16 -8.03 4.92
C ALA A 20 -6.84 -9.12 4.09
N ASP A 21 -7.73 -8.73 3.19
CA ASP A 21 -8.45 -9.65 2.30
C ASP A 21 -7.50 -10.34 1.30
N ALA A 22 -6.55 -9.60 0.71
CA ALA A 22 -5.65 -10.14 -0.30
C ALA A 22 -4.57 -11.08 0.26
N LEU A 23 -4.13 -10.85 1.50
CA LEU A 23 -3.04 -11.59 2.14
C LEU A 23 -3.51 -12.53 3.27
N ASP A 24 -4.81 -12.66 3.47
CA ASP A 24 -5.43 -13.44 4.55
C ASP A 24 -4.88 -13.07 5.95
N PHE A 25 -4.75 -11.76 6.18
CA PHE A 25 -4.30 -11.20 7.46
C PHE A 25 -5.43 -10.47 8.18
N SER A 26 -5.26 -10.22 9.48
CA SER A 26 -6.19 -9.35 10.19
C SER A 26 -6.05 -7.89 9.75
N SER A 27 -7.17 -7.16 9.75
CA SER A 27 -7.16 -5.72 9.47
C SER A 27 -6.27 -4.93 10.43
N GLU A 28 -6.18 -5.35 11.69
CA GLU A 28 -5.28 -4.74 12.69
C GLU A 28 -3.81 -4.94 12.31
N TYR A 29 -3.44 -6.13 11.85
CA TYR A 29 -2.09 -6.42 11.38
C TYR A 29 -1.76 -5.57 10.15
N ALA A 30 -2.67 -5.48 9.18
CA ALA A 30 -2.52 -4.65 8.00
C ALA A 30 -2.36 -3.15 8.35
N VAL A 31 -3.17 -2.62 9.28
CA VAL A 31 -3.05 -1.24 9.77
C VAL A 31 -1.68 -0.99 10.39
N ASN A 32 -1.21 -1.91 11.23
CA ASN A 32 0.07 -1.80 11.90
C ASN A 32 1.23 -1.78 10.90
N ARG A 33 1.19 -2.65 9.88
CA ARG A 33 2.19 -2.71 8.81
C ARG A 33 2.18 -1.48 7.91
N LEU A 34 1.02 -1.03 7.44
CA LEU A 34 0.92 0.18 6.63
C LEU A 34 1.36 1.43 7.41
N SER A 35 1.15 1.47 8.73
CA SER A 35 1.66 2.57 9.56
C SER A 35 3.18 2.58 9.66
N MET A 36 3.83 1.41 9.77
CA MET A 36 5.29 1.30 9.73
C MET A 36 5.86 1.72 8.37
N LEU A 37 5.26 1.27 7.27
CA LEU A 37 5.69 1.66 5.93
C LEU A 37 5.54 3.17 5.69
N ASN A 38 4.46 3.77 6.22
CA ASN A 38 4.25 5.20 6.13
C ASN A 38 5.27 5.98 6.97
N ALA A 39 5.61 5.48 8.16
CA ALA A 39 6.67 6.07 8.98
C ALA A 39 8.06 5.96 8.32
N ALA A 40 8.27 4.93 7.49
CA ALA A 40 9.49 4.73 6.72
C ALA A 40 9.52 5.53 5.39
N GLY A 41 8.44 6.23 5.02
CA GLY A 41 8.35 6.98 3.76
C GLY A 41 8.13 6.14 2.51
N LEU A 42 7.89 4.83 2.66
CA LEU A 42 7.69 3.89 1.54
C LEU A 42 6.25 3.90 1.00
N VAL A 43 5.32 4.39 1.81
CA VAL A 43 3.96 4.69 1.41
C VAL A 43 3.56 6.05 1.98
N GLU A 44 2.62 6.73 1.35
CA GLU A 44 2.00 7.94 1.86
C GLU A 44 0.51 7.73 2.16
N LYS A 45 -0.06 8.62 2.95
CA LYS A 45 -1.47 8.54 3.38
C LYS A 45 -2.23 9.79 2.95
N PRO A 46 -2.64 9.89 1.67
CA PRO A 46 -3.27 11.12 1.13
C PRO A 46 -4.60 11.43 1.80
N VAL A 47 -5.33 10.39 2.22
CA VAL A 47 -6.57 10.52 2.98
C VAL A 47 -6.65 9.45 4.08
N LYS A 48 -7.53 9.65 5.06
CA LYS A 48 -7.67 8.74 6.20
C LYS A 48 -8.01 7.32 5.73
N GLY A 49 -7.11 6.39 6.02
CA GLY A 49 -7.32 4.95 5.78
C GLY A 49 -6.95 4.47 4.38
N VAL A 50 -6.40 5.36 3.54
CA VAL A 50 -5.93 5.05 2.19
C VAL A 50 -4.44 5.32 2.11
N TYR A 51 -3.71 4.37 1.57
CA TYR A 51 -2.26 4.40 1.44
C TYR A 51 -1.87 4.32 -0.03
N VAL A 52 -0.80 5.02 -0.42
CA VAL A 52 -0.25 5.00 -1.78
C VAL A 52 1.24 4.72 -1.72
N ILE A 53 1.76 3.82 -2.55
CA ILE A 53 3.21 3.56 -2.61
C ILE A 53 3.94 4.80 -3.16
N THR A 54 5.06 5.17 -2.52
CA THR A 54 5.90 6.28 -2.98
C THR A 54 6.93 5.78 -4.00
N ASP A 55 7.57 6.71 -4.73
CA ASP A 55 8.67 6.36 -5.65
C ASP A 55 9.83 5.65 -4.93
N ASP A 56 10.15 6.07 -3.70
CA ASP A 56 11.14 5.41 -2.83
C ASP A 56 10.70 3.98 -2.46
N GLY A 57 9.41 3.80 -2.19
CA GLY A 57 8.81 2.48 -1.93
C GLY A 57 8.90 1.55 -3.14
N VAL A 58 8.65 2.05 -4.34
CA VAL A 58 8.81 1.29 -5.59
C VAL A 58 10.27 0.89 -5.79
N THR A 59 11.19 1.84 -5.68
CA THR A 59 12.63 1.60 -5.88
C THR A 59 13.16 0.52 -4.94
N THR A 60 12.74 0.55 -3.66
CA THR A 60 13.14 -0.45 -2.65
C THR A 60 12.72 -1.88 -3.01
N ILE A 61 11.66 -2.07 -3.79
CA ILE A 61 11.15 -3.40 -4.20
C ILE A 61 11.86 -3.90 -5.47
N GLU A 62 12.42 -3.00 -6.28
CA GLU A 62 13.07 -3.33 -7.54
C GLU A 62 14.58 -3.66 -7.39
N GLU A 63 15.16 -3.47 -6.20
CA GLU A 63 16.54 -3.82 -5.82
C GLU A 63 16.64 -5.18 -5.09
#